data_AF-A0A8H3GRI6-F1
#
_entry.id   AF-A0A8H3GRI6-F1
#
_cell.length_a   1.000
_cell.length_b   1.000
_cell.length_c   1.000
_cell.angle_alpha   90.00
_cell.angle_beta   90.00
_cell.angle_gamma   90.00
#
_symmetry.space_group_name_H-M   'P 1'
#
loop_
_entity.id
_entity.type
_entity.pdbx_description
1 polymer ?
#
loop_
_entity_poly.entity_id
_entity_poly.type
_entity_poly.pdbx_seq_one_letter_code
_entity_poly.pdbx_strand_id
1 'polypeptide(L)'
;MANTTSTEYPSPAEQAVIAAAEALMEKTMKKYDPSHDAYHVNRVRRTALALAKAQTPQPDLLVVELAALLHDVLDKKYVTPEEAADPNAYFRPFFESVKEKVDLLADGRARLIVRIIENVSWTTEKKLRAENKFEPWHESCVELHCKLRAENKFEPWHESCVELHCVQDADRLDAIGAFGIMRVSAYSAAVNRPLHTPSDDPQVSHTGIQHFHDKLLHIKDRLKTPQGRELGAQRHQLVSHTGIQHFHDKLLHIKDRLKTPQGQELGAQRHQFMLQFLDAVDKEYEVVIPTNA
;
A
#
# COMPACT_ATOMS: atom_id res chain seq x y z
N MET A 1 -8.16 7.22 -47.07
CA MET A 1 -8.46 5.95 -46.37
C MET A 1 -7.51 5.84 -45.20
N ALA A 2 -7.95 6.19 -43.99
CA ALA A 2 -7.20 5.95 -42.77
C ALA A 2 -7.93 4.83 -42.04
N ASN A 3 -7.34 3.64 -42.05
CA ASN A 3 -7.87 2.48 -41.35
C ASN A 3 -7.49 2.64 -39.87
N THR A 4 -8.28 3.39 -39.11
CA THR A 4 -8.18 3.48 -37.65
C THR A 4 -8.76 2.20 -37.06
N THR A 5 -7.99 1.10 -37.11
CA THR A 5 -8.21 -0.02 -36.20
C THR A 5 -7.79 0.46 -34.81
N SER A 6 -8.73 1.05 -34.08
CA SER A 6 -8.66 1.07 -32.63
C SER A 6 -8.64 -0.41 -32.21
N THR A 7 -7.46 -0.97 -31.98
CA THR A 7 -7.32 -2.31 -31.41
C THR A 7 -7.82 -2.21 -29.98
N GLU A 8 -9.08 -2.60 -29.76
CA GLU A 8 -9.72 -2.63 -28.46
C GLU A 8 -8.90 -3.56 -27.54
N TYR A 9 -8.43 -3.02 -26.42
CA TYR A 9 -7.70 -3.77 -25.41
C TYR A 9 -8.67 -4.57 -24.53
N PRO A 10 -8.39 -5.86 -24.22
CA PRO A 10 -7.21 -6.63 -24.62
C PRO A 10 -7.38 -7.39 -25.95
N SER A 11 -6.28 -7.59 -26.68
CA SER A 11 -6.24 -8.53 -27.81
C SER A 11 -6.38 -9.99 -27.34
N PRO A 12 -6.74 -10.95 -28.21
CA PRO A 12 -6.84 -12.36 -27.83
C PRO A 12 -5.55 -12.97 -27.27
N ALA A 13 -4.39 -12.50 -27.75
CA ALA A 13 -3.09 -12.92 -27.24
C ALA A 13 -2.86 -12.37 -25.81
N GLU A 14 -3.14 -11.08 -25.59
CA GLU A 14 -3.05 -10.44 -24.28
C GLU A 14 -4.01 -11.06 -23.27
N GLN A 15 -5.23 -11.38 -23.69
CA GLN A 15 -6.23 -12.06 -22.84
C GLN A 15 -5.71 -13.41 -22.34
N ALA A 16 -4.98 -14.17 -23.17
CA ALA A 16 -4.38 -15.43 -22.75
C ALA A 16 -3.27 -15.24 -21.70
N VAL A 17 -2.48 -14.17 -21.82
CA VAL A 17 -1.46 -13.81 -20.83
C VAL A 17 -2.10 -13.37 -19.51
N ILE A 18 -3.15 -12.56 -19.58
CA ILE A 18 -3.93 -12.10 -18.42
C ILE A 18 -4.52 -13.30 -17.68
N ALA A 19 -5.12 -14.27 -18.40
CA ALA A 19 -5.68 -15.47 -17.79
C ALA A 19 -4.61 -16.33 -17.08
N ALA A 20 -3.39 -16.40 -17.64
CA ALA A 20 -2.28 -17.09 -16.98
C ALA A 20 -1.84 -16.37 -15.70
N ALA A 21 -1.81 -15.02 -15.71
CA ALA A 21 -1.49 -14.21 -14.53
C ALA A 21 -2.58 -14.34 -13.44
N GLU A 22 -3.85 -14.34 -13.82
CA GLU A 22 -4.99 -14.60 -12.93
C GLU A 22 -4.85 -15.97 -12.25
N ALA A 23 -4.56 -17.03 -13.02
CA ALA A 23 -4.39 -18.37 -12.47
C ALA A 23 -3.22 -18.46 -11.46
N LEU A 24 -2.11 -17.75 -11.74
CA LEU A 24 -0.99 -17.65 -10.80
C LEU A 24 -1.40 -16.90 -9.52
N MET A 25 -2.04 -15.75 -9.67
CA MET A 25 -2.54 -14.93 -8.57
C MET A 25 -3.51 -15.73 -7.70
N GLU A 26 -4.54 -16.36 -8.27
CA GLU A 26 -5.53 -17.14 -7.52
C GLU A 26 -4.90 -18.30 -6.77
N LYS A 27 -3.91 -18.98 -7.37
CA LYS A 27 -3.18 -20.06 -6.71
C LYS A 27 -2.41 -19.57 -5.49
N THR A 28 -1.81 -18.38 -5.57
CA THR A 28 -1.03 -17.79 -4.47
C THR A 28 -1.94 -17.25 -3.38
N MET A 29 -2.94 -16.45 -3.73
CA MET A 29 -3.81 -15.74 -2.78
C MET A 29 -4.71 -16.67 -1.96
N LYS A 30 -4.93 -17.92 -2.38
CA LYS A 30 -5.62 -18.95 -1.56
C LYS A 30 -4.98 -19.19 -0.19
N LYS A 31 -3.70 -18.85 -0.04
CA LYS A 31 -2.96 -19.01 1.22
C LYS A 31 -3.08 -17.78 2.14
N TYR A 32 -3.57 -16.65 1.61
CA TYR A 32 -3.55 -15.36 2.31
C TYR A 32 -4.86 -15.17 3.07
N ASP A 33 -4.84 -14.28 4.07
CA ASP A 33 -6.04 -13.94 4.82
C ASP A 33 -6.95 -12.96 4.03
N PRO A 34 -8.22 -12.75 4.47
CA PRO A 34 -9.17 -11.90 3.76
C PRO A 34 -8.74 -10.45 3.52
N SER A 35 -7.70 -9.96 4.21
CA SER A 35 -7.16 -8.62 3.94
C SER A 35 -6.26 -8.54 2.70
N HIS A 36 -5.77 -9.66 2.16
CA HIS A 36 -4.93 -9.74 0.95
C HIS A 36 -5.36 -10.91 0.04
N ASP A 37 -6.66 -11.15 -0.09
CA ASP A 37 -7.19 -12.23 -0.92
C ASP A 37 -7.25 -11.88 -2.42
N ALA A 38 -7.67 -12.85 -3.24
CA ALA A 38 -7.83 -12.65 -4.68
C ALA A 38 -8.84 -11.53 -5.02
N TYR A 39 -9.81 -11.25 -4.15
CA TYR A 39 -10.79 -10.19 -4.36
C TYR A 39 -10.18 -8.82 -4.17
N HIS A 40 -9.27 -8.65 -3.19
CA HIS A 40 -8.45 -7.46 -3.06
C HIS A 40 -7.68 -7.17 -4.34
N VAL A 41 -6.92 -8.15 -4.85
CA VAL A 41 -6.13 -7.99 -6.06
C VAL A 41 -6.99 -7.62 -7.27
N ASN A 42 -8.17 -8.23 -7.40
CA ASN A 42 -9.11 -7.88 -8.48
C ASN A 42 -9.67 -6.46 -8.37
N ARG A 43 -9.93 -5.93 -7.17
CA ARG A 43 -10.34 -4.53 -6.99
C ARG A 43 -9.21 -3.57 -7.35
N VAL A 44 -7.97 -3.89 -6.97
CA VAL A 44 -6.78 -3.12 -7.35
C VAL A 44 -6.62 -3.10 -8.86
N ARG A 45 -6.64 -4.26 -9.53
CA ARG A 45 -6.59 -4.37 -11.00
C ARG A 45 -7.63 -3.50 -11.69
N ARG A 46 -8.90 -3.62 -11.30
CA ARG A 46 -10.00 -2.83 -11.91
C ARG A 46 -9.79 -1.33 -11.74
N THR A 47 -9.34 -0.92 -10.55
CA THR A 47 -9.04 0.48 -10.25
C THR A 47 -7.84 0.97 -11.07
N ALA A 48 -6.75 0.20 -11.13
CA ALA A 48 -5.53 0.53 -11.88
C ALA A 48 -5.83 0.70 -13.37
N LEU A 49 -6.63 -0.19 -13.97
CA LEU A 49 -7.07 -0.08 -15.36
C LEU A 49 -7.94 1.17 -15.59
N ALA A 50 -8.84 1.49 -14.67
CA ALA A 50 -9.66 2.70 -14.77
C ALA A 50 -8.80 3.97 -14.70
N LEU A 51 -7.82 4.01 -13.78
CA LEU A 51 -6.87 5.12 -13.67
C LEU A 51 -6.03 5.26 -14.94
N ALA A 52 -5.50 4.15 -15.46
CA ALA A 52 -4.68 4.11 -16.66
C ALA A 52 -5.43 4.58 -17.91
N LYS A 53 -6.66 4.11 -18.14
CA LYS A 53 -7.51 4.55 -19.26
C LYS A 53 -7.87 6.04 -19.20
N ALA A 54 -7.80 6.65 -18.02
CA ALA A 54 -8.08 8.06 -17.83
C ALA A 54 -6.83 8.96 -17.95
N GLN A 55 -5.63 8.39 -18.15
CA GLN A 55 -4.40 9.15 -18.37
C GLN A 55 -4.24 9.55 -19.85
N THR A 56 -3.53 10.66 -20.09
CA THR A 56 -3.16 11.10 -21.44
C THR A 56 -1.69 11.57 -21.44
N PRO A 57 -0.79 10.91 -22.20
CA PRO A 57 -1.04 9.72 -23.03
C PRO A 57 -1.43 8.49 -22.19
N GLN A 58 -2.19 7.57 -22.80
CA GLN A 58 -2.56 6.32 -22.14
C GLN A 58 -1.30 5.43 -21.98
N PRO A 59 -1.01 4.91 -20.77
CA PRO A 59 0.10 3.99 -20.54
C PRO A 59 -0.19 2.60 -21.12
N ASP A 60 0.80 1.70 -21.07
CA ASP A 60 0.60 0.31 -21.49
C ASP A 60 -0.36 -0.42 -20.52
N LEU A 61 -1.57 -0.72 -21.00
CA LEU A 61 -2.62 -1.35 -20.19
C LEU A 61 -2.27 -2.77 -19.77
N LEU A 62 -1.52 -3.53 -20.60
CA LEU A 62 -1.07 -4.87 -20.25
C LEU A 62 -0.07 -4.83 -19.11
N VAL A 63 0.87 -3.88 -19.14
CA VAL A 63 1.83 -3.68 -18.06
C VAL A 63 1.11 -3.33 -16.75
N VAL A 64 0.15 -2.39 -16.80
CA VAL A 64 -0.64 -2.00 -15.62
C VAL A 64 -1.43 -3.19 -15.06
N GLU A 65 -2.10 -3.95 -15.92
CA GLU A 65 -2.94 -5.07 -15.52
C GLU A 65 -2.14 -6.23 -14.93
N LEU A 66 -1.04 -6.62 -15.58
CA LEU A 66 -0.16 -7.68 -15.08
C LEU A 66 0.55 -7.26 -13.79
N ALA A 67 1.03 -6.02 -13.70
CA ALA A 67 1.63 -5.52 -12.47
C ALA A 67 0.61 -5.50 -11.32
N ALA A 68 -0.63 -5.07 -11.57
CA ALA A 68 -1.69 -5.10 -10.57
C ALA A 68 -2.10 -6.53 -10.16
N LEU A 69 -2.14 -7.50 -11.08
CA LEU A 69 -2.44 -8.89 -10.75
C LEU A 69 -1.35 -9.55 -9.90
N LEU A 70 -0.10 -9.14 -10.10
CA LEU A 70 1.06 -9.82 -9.51
C LEU A 70 1.70 -9.07 -8.32
N HIS A 71 1.26 -7.84 -8.02
CA HIS A 71 1.91 -6.99 -7.01
C HIS A 71 2.06 -7.62 -5.62
N ASP A 72 1.05 -8.40 -5.20
CA ASP A 72 1.01 -9.04 -3.89
C ASP A 72 1.53 -10.48 -3.88
N VAL A 73 1.87 -11.07 -5.03
CA VAL A 73 2.30 -12.48 -5.13
C VAL A 73 3.57 -12.76 -4.30
N LEU A 74 4.41 -11.75 -4.11
CA LEU A 74 5.63 -11.80 -3.32
C LEU A 74 5.56 -10.89 -2.07
N ASP A 75 4.36 -10.67 -1.49
CA ASP A 75 4.27 -9.92 -0.24
C ASP A 75 5.05 -10.66 0.87
N LYS A 76 6.05 -9.97 1.41
CA LYS A 76 6.99 -10.42 2.43
C LYS A 76 6.33 -10.87 3.74
N LYS A 77 5.05 -10.56 3.95
CA LYS A 77 4.26 -11.08 5.08
C LYS A 77 3.95 -12.56 4.94
N TYR A 78 3.90 -13.10 3.71
CA TYR A 78 3.41 -14.44 3.43
C TYR A 78 4.41 -15.34 2.70
N VAL A 79 5.45 -14.76 2.10
CA VAL A 79 6.53 -15.51 1.44
C VAL A 79 7.81 -15.50 2.26
N THR A 80 8.69 -16.49 2.07
CA THR A 80 9.97 -16.51 2.79
C THR A 80 10.93 -15.45 2.26
N PRO A 81 11.93 -15.00 3.05
CA PRO A 81 12.95 -14.07 2.57
C PRO A 81 13.67 -14.55 1.31
N GLU A 82 13.84 -15.86 1.14
CA GLU A 82 14.46 -16.48 -0.03
C GLU A 82 13.57 -16.36 -1.27
N GLU A 83 12.26 -16.58 -1.12
CA GLU A 83 11.29 -16.42 -2.22
C GLU A 83 11.16 -14.96 -2.66
N ALA A 84 11.26 -14.01 -1.72
CA ALA A 84 11.22 -12.58 -2.00
C ALA A 84 12.58 -11.98 -2.41
N ALA A 85 13.66 -12.78 -2.45
CA ALA A 85 15.02 -12.27 -2.68
C ALA A 85 15.25 -11.82 -4.13
N ASP A 86 14.71 -12.57 -5.10
CA ASP A 86 14.86 -12.26 -6.52
C ASP A 86 13.50 -12.39 -7.25
N PRO A 87 12.72 -11.30 -7.29
CA PRO A 87 11.46 -11.25 -8.03
C PRO A 87 11.64 -11.55 -9.53
N ASN A 88 12.77 -11.19 -10.14
CA ASN A 88 13.01 -11.45 -11.56
C ASN A 88 13.16 -12.95 -11.81
N ALA A 89 13.92 -13.66 -10.97
CA ALA A 89 14.04 -15.11 -11.06
C ALA A 89 12.69 -15.81 -10.79
N TYR A 90 11.91 -15.29 -9.84
CA TYR A 90 10.60 -15.86 -9.50
C TYR A 90 9.58 -15.77 -10.64
N PHE A 91 9.45 -14.60 -11.27
CA PHE A 91 8.47 -14.40 -12.36
C PHE A 91 8.96 -14.87 -13.73
N ARG A 92 10.26 -15.17 -13.89
CA ARG A 92 10.81 -15.63 -15.17
C ARG A 92 10.10 -16.87 -15.74
N PRO A 93 9.85 -17.97 -14.98
CA PRO A 93 9.10 -19.12 -15.50
C PRO A 93 7.69 -18.75 -15.97
N PHE A 94 7.03 -17.78 -15.31
CA PHE A 94 5.74 -17.28 -15.75
C PHE A 94 5.85 -16.59 -17.11
N PHE A 95 6.81 -15.66 -17.28
CA PHE A 95 7.01 -14.98 -18.57
C PHE A 95 7.44 -15.93 -19.70
N GLU A 96 8.24 -16.95 -19.39
CA GLU A 96 8.60 -18.00 -20.35
C GLU A 96 7.37 -18.82 -20.79
N SER A 97 6.43 -19.11 -19.88
CA SER A 97 5.22 -19.86 -20.19
C SER A 97 4.25 -19.14 -21.14
N VAL A 98 4.26 -17.81 -21.15
CA VAL A 98 3.37 -16.97 -21.97
C VAL A 98 4.04 -16.41 -23.23
N LYS A 99 5.34 -16.71 -23.42
CA LYS A 99 6.18 -16.16 -24.49
C LYS A 99 5.60 -16.35 -25.90
N GLU A 100 5.03 -17.53 -26.18
CA GLU A 100 4.41 -17.86 -27.46
C GLU A 100 3.14 -17.04 -27.76
N LYS A 101 2.55 -16.39 -26.74
CA LYS A 101 1.39 -15.50 -26.89
C LYS A 101 1.85 -14.05 -27.04
N VAL A 102 2.65 -13.59 -26.09
CA VAL A 102 3.25 -12.25 -26.08
C VAL A 102 4.65 -12.38 -25.49
N ASP A 103 5.68 -12.04 -26.26
CA ASP A 103 7.07 -12.12 -25.81
C ASP A 103 7.45 -10.90 -24.96
N LEU A 104 6.96 -10.89 -23.71
CA LEU A 104 7.23 -9.86 -22.71
C LEU A 104 8.71 -9.77 -22.31
N LEU A 105 9.49 -10.81 -22.58
CA LEU A 105 10.93 -10.85 -22.29
C LEU A 105 11.70 -10.09 -23.37
N ALA A 106 11.36 -10.32 -24.65
CA ALA A 106 12.00 -9.65 -25.77
C ALA A 106 11.64 -8.16 -25.87
N ASP A 107 10.38 -7.79 -25.57
CA ASP A 107 9.92 -6.40 -25.63
C ASP A 107 10.31 -5.56 -24.39
N GLY A 108 10.85 -6.20 -23.35
CA GLY A 108 11.32 -5.55 -22.12
C GLY A 108 10.23 -5.26 -21.09
N ARG A 109 8.95 -5.54 -21.39
CA ARG A 109 7.83 -5.29 -20.46
C ARG A 109 7.87 -6.18 -19.24
N ALA A 110 8.41 -7.40 -19.33
CA ALA A 110 8.62 -8.28 -18.18
C ALA A 110 9.48 -7.59 -17.10
N ARG A 111 10.59 -6.94 -17.51
CA ARG A 111 11.46 -6.21 -16.59
C ARG A 111 10.75 -5.01 -15.96
N LEU A 112 9.94 -4.31 -16.75
CA LEU A 112 9.15 -3.17 -16.27
C LEU A 112 8.10 -3.63 -15.24
N ILE A 113 7.37 -4.71 -15.52
CA ILE A 113 6.37 -5.29 -14.62
C ILE A 113 6.99 -5.66 -13.27
N VAL A 114 8.10 -6.41 -13.27
CA VAL A 114 8.80 -6.79 -12.03
C VAL A 114 9.26 -5.54 -11.27
N ARG A 115 9.82 -4.55 -11.97
CA ARG A 115 10.23 -3.29 -11.37
C ARG A 115 9.06 -2.53 -10.73
N ILE A 116 7.88 -2.55 -11.33
CA ILE A 116 6.68 -1.95 -10.75
C ILE A 116 6.27 -2.69 -9.48
N ILE A 117 6.21 -4.03 -9.52
CA ILE A 117 5.83 -4.89 -8.38
C ILE A 117 6.73 -4.59 -7.17
N GLU A 118 8.04 -4.49 -7.37
CA GLU A 118 9.01 -4.18 -6.30
C GLU A 118 8.79 -2.81 -5.64
N ASN A 119 8.14 -1.87 -6.36
CA ASN A 119 7.97 -0.50 -5.95
C ASN A 119 6.53 -0.13 -5.54
N VAL A 120 5.58 -1.07 -5.55
CA VAL A 120 4.18 -0.81 -5.16
C VAL A 120 3.99 -0.68 -3.64
N SER A 121 4.65 -1.53 -2.82
CA SER A 121 4.31 -1.69 -1.40
C SER A 121 4.72 -0.55 -0.44
N TRP A 122 3.86 -0.30 0.56
CA TRP A 122 4.00 0.71 1.63
C TRP A 122 5.06 0.40 2.71
N THR A 123 5.41 -0.87 2.97
CA THR A 123 6.31 -1.25 4.10
C THR A 123 7.75 -0.73 3.94
N THR A 124 8.12 -0.40 2.71
CA THR A 124 9.35 0.31 2.36
C THR A 124 9.41 1.69 3.00
N GLU A 125 8.28 2.36 3.27
CA GLU A 125 8.17 3.76 3.68
C GLU A 125 8.34 3.98 5.20
N LYS A 126 7.77 3.10 6.03
CA LYS A 126 7.78 3.20 7.51
C LYS A 126 9.18 3.03 8.12
N LYS A 127 10.05 2.23 7.49
CA LYS A 127 11.42 1.97 7.99
C LYS A 127 12.32 3.21 7.98
N LEU A 128 12.06 4.20 7.13
CA LEU A 128 13.00 5.33 6.93
C LEU A 128 12.64 6.58 7.69
N ARG A 129 11.38 6.71 8.10
CA ARG A 129 10.98 7.69 9.11
C ARG A 129 11.72 7.47 10.44
N ALA A 130 12.31 6.29 10.66
CA ALA A 130 13.13 5.98 11.83
C ALA A 130 14.60 6.45 11.72
N GLU A 131 15.05 6.91 10.53
CA GLU A 131 16.46 7.19 10.22
C GLU A 131 16.80 8.70 10.08
N ASN A 132 15.87 9.61 10.41
CA ASN A 132 16.07 11.07 10.51
C ASN A 132 16.79 11.76 9.32
N LYS A 133 16.18 11.71 8.13
CA LYS A 133 16.56 12.54 6.96
C LYS A 133 15.40 13.42 6.48
N PHE A 134 14.73 14.12 7.41
CA PHE A 134 13.54 14.92 7.14
C PHE A 134 13.89 16.42 7.11
N GLU A 135 13.62 17.09 5.99
CA GLU A 135 13.90 18.52 5.74
C GLU A 135 12.61 19.30 5.38
N PRO A 136 12.57 20.64 5.48
CA PRO A 136 11.34 21.43 5.28
C PRO A 136 10.65 21.30 3.91
N TRP A 137 11.35 20.89 2.85
CA TRP A 137 10.74 20.65 1.52
C TRP A 137 9.91 19.35 1.44
N HIS A 138 9.86 18.56 2.52
CA HIS A 138 9.05 17.33 2.60
C HIS A 138 7.55 17.60 2.74
N GLU A 139 7.13 18.83 3.02
CA GLU A 139 5.71 19.21 3.00
C GLU A 139 5.13 19.25 1.57
N SER A 140 5.97 19.25 0.53
CA SER A 140 5.53 19.32 -0.88
C SER A 140 5.98 18.14 -1.74
N CYS A 141 6.40 17.01 -1.17
CA CYS A 141 7.00 15.91 -1.94
C CYS A 141 6.51 14.52 -1.53
N VAL A 142 5.68 13.92 -2.39
CA VAL A 142 4.92 12.69 -2.16
C VAL A 142 5.81 11.45 -1.88
N GLU A 143 5.54 10.87 -0.72
CA GLU A 143 6.32 9.91 0.07
C GLU A 143 6.39 8.48 -0.50
N LEU A 144 6.92 8.33 -1.72
CA LEU A 144 7.65 7.12 -2.16
C LEU A 144 9.18 7.34 -2.11
N HIS A 145 9.58 8.59 -1.89
CA HIS A 145 10.93 9.09 -2.11
C HIS A 145 11.91 8.74 -0.98
N CYS A 146 11.43 8.43 0.22
CA CYS A 146 12.31 8.34 1.39
C CYS A 146 13.26 7.13 1.40
N LYS A 147 12.90 5.95 0.85
CA LYS A 147 13.76 4.74 0.85
C LYS A 147 14.88 4.87 -0.14
N LEU A 148 14.44 5.10 -1.36
CA LEU A 148 15.28 5.15 -2.52
C LEU A 148 16.18 6.40 -2.45
N ARG A 149 15.72 7.54 -1.89
CA ARG A 149 16.61 8.70 -1.70
C ARG A 149 17.58 8.52 -0.53
N ALA A 150 17.20 7.82 0.55
CA ALA A 150 18.12 7.53 1.66
C ALA A 150 19.22 6.52 1.29
N GLU A 151 18.93 5.59 0.38
CA GLU A 151 19.85 4.57 -0.16
C GLU A 151 20.45 4.95 -1.54
N ASN A 152 20.17 6.15 -2.06
CA ASN A 152 20.62 6.65 -3.37
C ASN A 152 20.15 5.82 -4.60
N LYS A 153 19.03 5.11 -4.48
CA LYS A 153 18.35 4.30 -5.51
C LYS A 153 17.14 5.00 -6.15
N PHE A 154 16.91 6.27 -5.83
CA PHE A 154 15.78 7.02 -6.38
C PHE A 154 16.13 7.54 -7.76
N GLU A 155 15.50 6.95 -8.77
CA GLU A 155 15.69 7.32 -10.16
C GLU A 155 14.54 8.21 -10.67
N PRO A 156 14.79 9.10 -11.65
CA PRO A 156 13.75 9.89 -12.33
C PRO A 156 12.56 9.07 -12.83
N TRP A 157 12.79 7.79 -13.15
CA TRP A 157 11.76 6.84 -13.56
C TRP A 157 10.58 6.74 -12.57
N HIS A 158 10.82 6.86 -11.26
CA HIS A 158 9.75 6.79 -10.25
C HIS A 158 8.77 7.97 -10.33
N GLU A 159 9.23 9.11 -10.85
CA GLU A 159 8.39 10.30 -11.04
C GLU A 159 7.74 10.32 -12.43
N SER A 160 8.30 9.61 -13.41
CA SER A 160 7.82 9.63 -14.79
C SER A 160 6.99 8.41 -15.20
N CYS A 161 7.06 7.29 -14.47
CA CYS A 161 6.37 6.05 -14.85
C CYS A 161 4.90 6.10 -14.45
N VAL A 162 4.05 6.32 -15.44
CA VAL A 162 2.59 6.40 -15.29
C VAL A 162 1.99 5.04 -14.90
N GLU A 163 2.54 3.94 -15.42
CA GLU A 163 2.11 2.57 -15.08
C GLU A 163 2.27 2.31 -13.58
N LEU A 164 3.43 2.68 -13.01
CA LEU A 164 3.69 2.56 -11.58
C LEU A 164 2.69 3.38 -10.76
N HIS A 165 2.43 4.63 -11.16
CA HIS A 165 1.51 5.52 -10.46
C HIS A 165 0.09 4.97 -10.45
N CYS A 166 -0.38 4.40 -11.57
CA CYS A 166 -1.70 3.80 -11.66
C CYS A 166 -1.84 2.60 -10.70
N VAL A 167 -0.85 1.72 -10.63
CA VAL A 167 -0.89 0.54 -9.75
C VAL A 167 -0.75 0.95 -8.28
N GLN A 168 0.16 1.88 -7.97
CA GLN A 168 0.33 2.40 -6.60
C GLN A 168 -0.93 3.08 -6.06
N ASP A 169 -1.53 3.95 -6.86
CA ASP A 169 -2.76 4.63 -6.48
C ASP A 169 -3.90 3.65 -6.29
N ALA A 170 -4.02 2.65 -7.18
CA ALA A 170 -5.05 1.63 -7.06
C ALA A 170 -4.93 0.79 -5.78
N ASP A 171 -3.72 0.33 -5.44
CA ASP A 171 -3.46 -0.40 -4.19
C ASP A 171 -3.77 0.46 -2.96
N ARG A 172 -3.25 1.69 -2.95
CA ARG A 172 -3.48 2.67 -1.89
C ARG A 172 -4.95 3.03 -1.71
N LEU A 173 -5.69 3.20 -2.81
CA LEU A 173 -7.11 3.47 -2.79
C LEU A 173 -7.86 2.30 -2.13
N ASP A 174 -7.52 1.05 -2.43
CA ASP A 174 -8.16 -0.12 -1.82
C ASP A 174 -7.86 -0.26 -0.32
N ALA A 175 -6.79 0.36 0.16
CA ALA A 175 -6.46 0.44 1.59
C ALA A 175 -7.30 1.49 2.36
N ILE A 176 -8.05 2.36 1.67
CA ILE A 176 -8.87 3.42 2.30
C ILE A 176 -10.37 3.31 1.93
N GLY A 177 -11.20 4.04 2.67
CA GLY A 177 -12.66 3.99 2.53
C GLY A 177 -13.26 2.71 3.11
N ALA A 178 -14.44 2.30 2.62
CA ALA A 178 -15.20 1.18 3.18
C ALA A 178 -14.43 -0.15 3.17
N PHE A 179 -13.79 -0.51 2.05
CA PHE A 179 -12.96 -1.70 1.99
C PHE A 179 -11.72 -1.59 2.88
N GLY A 180 -11.10 -0.41 2.97
CA GLY A 180 -10.01 -0.15 3.90
C GLY A 180 -10.38 -0.46 5.35
N ILE A 181 -11.56 0.00 5.80
CA ILE A 181 -12.07 -0.28 7.15
C ILE A 181 -12.23 -1.78 7.37
N MET A 182 -12.88 -2.49 6.46
CA MET A 182 -13.06 -3.95 6.58
C MET A 182 -11.73 -4.70 6.59
N ARG A 183 -10.76 -4.29 5.76
CA ARG A 183 -9.43 -4.91 5.70
C ARG A 183 -8.64 -4.70 6.99
N VAL A 184 -8.72 -3.51 7.61
CA VAL A 184 -8.09 -3.26 8.92
C VAL A 184 -8.69 -4.16 9.99
N SER A 185 -10.01 -4.29 10.04
CA SER A 185 -10.68 -5.16 11.01
C SER A 185 -10.34 -6.63 10.78
N ALA A 186 -10.34 -7.10 9.52
CA ALA A 186 -9.97 -8.47 9.17
C ALA A 186 -8.52 -8.79 9.55
N TYR A 187 -7.58 -7.91 9.21
CA TYR A 187 -6.17 -8.08 9.58
C TYR A 187 -5.99 -8.05 11.10
N SER A 188 -6.64 -7.11 11.79
CA SER A 188 -6.58 -7.01 13.26
C SER A 188 -7.09 -8.29 13.93
N ALA A 189 -8.18 -8.86 13.43
CA ALA A 189 -8.69 -10.15 13.90
C ALA A 189 -7.70 -11.29 13.64
N ALA A 190 -7.11 -11.37 12.44
CA ALA A 190 -6.14 -12.40 12.08
C ALA A 190 -4.88 -12.37 12.95
N VAL A 191 -4.44 -11.19 13.39
CA VAL A 191 -3.26 -11.02 14.27
C VAL A 191 -3.61 -10.86 15.75
N ASN A 192 -4.88 -11.10 16.13
CA ASN A 192 -5.40 -10.98 17.49
C ASN A 192 -5.10 -9.62 18.17
N ARG A 193 -5.33 -8.54 17.43
CA ARG A 193 -5.12 -7.15 17.84
C ARG A 193 -6.47 -6.50 18.19
N PRO A 194 -6.56 -5.74 19.30
CA PRO A 194 -7.77 -4.98 19.62
C PRO A 194 -8.18 -4.00 18.52
N LEU A 195 -9.47 -3.90 18.24
CA LEU A 195 -10.01 -2.95 17.26
C LEU A 195 -9.87 -1.51 17.76
N HIS A 196 -10.28 -1.26 19.01
CA HIS A 196 -10.21 0.03 19.68
C HIS A 196 -9.97 -0.17 21.18
N THR A 197 -9.33 0.79 21.84
CA THR A 197 -9.07 0.79 23.29
C THR A 197 -9.26 2.21 23.83
N PRO A 198 -9.64 2.39 25.11
CA PRO A 198 -9.78 3.70 25.71
C PRO A 198 -8.49 4.52 25.61
N SER A 199 -8.62 5.84 25.54
CA SER A 199 -7.47 6.75 25.49
C SER A 199 -6.62 6.68 26.77
N ASP A 200 -7.23 6.33 27.90
CA ASP A 200 -6.69 6.31 29.26
C ASP A 200 -6.27 4.90 29.74
N ASP A 201 -6.30 3.89 28.88
CA ASP A 201 -5.91 2.52 29.24
C ASP A 201 -4.40 2.47 29.57
N PRO A 202 -4.01 2.08 30.81
CA PRO A 202 -2.61 2.03 31.23
C PRO A 202 -1.77 0.97 30.47
N GLN A 203 -2.39 -0.02 29.83
CA GLN A 203 -1.71 -0.96 28.91
C GLN A 203 -1.58 -0.40 27.49
N VAL A 204 -2.35 0.64 27.15
CA VAL A 204 -2.29 1.41 25.90
C VAL A 204 -1.86 2.84 26.23
N SER A 205 -0.74 2.96 26.95
CA SER A 205 -0.18 4.25 27.35
C SER A 205 -0.13 5.23 26.16
N HIS A 206 -0.87 6.34 26.32
CA HIS A 206 -0.98 7.52 25.45
C HIS A 206 0.22 7.71 24.51
N THR A 207 0.15 7.17 23.29
CA THR A 207 1.18 7.40 22.26
C THR A 207 0.60 7.55 20.84
N GLY A 208 -0.70 7.85 20.71
CA GLY A 208 -1.29 8.33 19.45
C GLY A 208 -1.29 9.85 19.37
N ILE A 209 -2.13 10.49 20.20
CA ILE A 209 -2.35 11.94 20.20
C ILE A 209 -1.21 12.69 20.91
N GLN A 210 -0.73 12.18 22.04
CA GLN A 210 0.44 12.75 22.73
C GLN A 210 1.73 12.55 21.90
N HIS A 211 1.82 11.54 21.04
CA HIS A 211 3.00 11.32 20.18
C HIS A 211 3.03 12.26 18.96
N PHE A 212 1.90 12.89 18.63
CA PHE A 212 1.81 13.97 17.64
C PHE A 212 2.28 15.31 18.24
N HIS A 213 1.96 15.56 19.53
CA HIS A 213 2.43 16.75 20.26
C HIS A 213 3.88 16.62 20.80
N ASP A 214 4.27 15.44 21.27
CA ASP A 214 5.60 15.19 21.83
C ASP A 214 6.67 15.02 20.74
N LYS A 215 6.30 14.66 19.49
CA LYS A 215 7.25 14.62 18.36
C LYS A 215 7.56 15.98 17.73
N LEU A 216 7.02 17.06 18.28
CA LEU A 216 7.67 18.38 18.16
C LEU A 216 8.82 18.55 19.18
N LEU A 217 9.03 17.62 20.10
CA LEU A 217 10.08 17.64 21.13
C LEU A 217 10.98 16.38 21.09
N HIS A 218 11.93 16.41 20.16
CA HIS A 218 13.30 15.86 20.21
C HIS A 218 13.82 15.25 21.55
N ILE A 219 13.35 14.09 22.01
CA ILE A 219 13.90 13.43 23.22
C ILE A 219 14.36 11.98 23.00
N LYS A 220 14.09 11.35 21.85
CA LYS A 220 14.68 10.02 21.54
C LYS A 220 16.16 10.13 21.17
N ASP A 221 16.55 11.12 20.37
CA ASP A 221 17.89 11.20 19.78
C ASP A 221 18.96 11.79 20.72
N ARG A 222 18.61 12.06 22.00
CA ARG A 222 19.55 12.58 23.02
C ARG A 222 19.88 11.60 24.15
N LEU A 223 19.33 10.39 24.16
CA LEU A 223 19.63 9.41 25.21
C LEU A 223 20.94 8.67 24.93
N LYS A 224 22.03 9.16 25.52
CA LYS A 224 23.39 8.63 25.37
C LYS A 224 23.71 7.43 26.28
N THR A 225 22.83 7.09 27.22
CA THR A 225 23.09 6.04 28.22
C THR A 225 22.54 4.67 27.78
N PRO A 226 23.19 3.55 28.16
CA PRO A 226 22.68 2.20 27.92
C PRO A 226 21.26 1.99 28.45
N GLN A 227 20.94 2.51 29.64
CA GLN A 227 19.59 2.42 30.23
C GLN A 227 18.54 3.20 29.42
N GLY A 228 18.90 4.34 28.83
CA GLY A 228 17.99 5.14 27.99
C GLY A 228 17.65 4.45 26.67
N ARG A 229 18.58 3.66 26.11
CA ARG A 229 18.35 2.82 24.93
C ARG A 229 17.48 1.60 25.25
N GLU A 230 17.67 1.00 26.41
CA GLU A 230 16.88 -0.15 26.88
C GLU A 230 15.43 0.23 27.20
N LEU A 231 15.19 1.36 27.90
CA LEU A 231 13.84 1.90 28.07
C LEU A 231 13.19 2.31 26.75
N GLY A 232 13.97 2.84 25.80
CA GLY A 232 13.49 3.16 24.45
C GLY A 232 13.08 1.94 23.63
N ALA A 233 13.78 0.82 23.79
CA ALA A 233 13.45 -0.47 23.17
C ALA A 233 12.21 -1.12 23.80
N GLN A 234 12.10 -1.09 25.13
CA GLN A 234 10.91 -1.58 25.86
C GLN A 234 9.65 -0.77 25.52
N ARG A 235 9.77 0.56 25.35
CA ARG A 235 8.67 1.43 24.90
C ARG A 235 8.24 1.20 23.45
N HIS A 236 9.13 0.71 22.58
CA HIS A 236 8.76 0.36 21.20
C HIS A 236 8.02 -0.98 21.09
N GLN A 237 8.25 -1.89 22.05
CA GLN A 237 7.50 -3.15 22.17
C GLN A 237 6.10 -2.97 22.77
N LEU A 238 5.83 -1.85 23.45
CA LEU A 238 4.56 -1.55 24.14
C LEU A 238 3.68 -0.53 23.38
N VAL A 239 3.95 -0.25 22.10
CA VAL A 239 2.97 0.47 21.29
C VAL A 239 1.84 -0.51 20.93
N SER A 240 0.80 -0.52 21.75
CA SER A 240 -0.46 -1.17 21.42
C SER A 240 -1.05 -0.48 20.18
N HIS A 241 -0.69 -0.97 19.00
CA HIS A 241 -1.27 -0.51 17.74
C HIS A 241 -2.65 -1.15 17.62
N THR A 242 -3.71 -0.45 17.95
CA THR A 242 -5.08 -0.91 17.69
C THR A 242 -5.42 -0.82 16.19
N GLY A 243 -6.56 -1.39 15.80
CA GLY A 243 -7.13 -1.18 14.47
C GLY A 243 -7.36 0.31 14.18
N ILE A 244 -7.97 1.05 15.11
CA ILE A 244 -8.22 2.49 14.98
C ILE A 244 -6.92 3.30 14.93
N GLN A 245 -5.91 2.98 15.74
CA GLN A 245 -4.62 3.68 15.68
C GLN A 245 -3.97 3.54 14.29
N HIS A 246 -4.21 2.44 13.58
CA HIS A 246 -3.72 2.27 12.20
C HIS A 246 -4.29 3.30 11.22
N PHE A 247 -5.51 3.80 11.45
CA PHE A 247 -6.10 4.85 10.61
C PHE A 247 -5.29 6.14 10.74
N HIS A 248 -5.03 6.56 11.98
CA HIS A 248 -4.28 7.78 12.28
C HIS A 248 -2.80 7.66 11.87
N ASP A 249 -2.17 6.52 12.13
CA ASP A 249 -0.75 6.31 11.81
C ASP A 249 -0.47 6.26 10.31
N LYS A 250 -1.45 5.80 9.52
CA LYS A 250 -1.25 5.46 8.11
C LYS A 250 -2.39 5.90 7.20
N LEU A 251 -3.60 5.36 7.39
CA LEU A 251 -4.62 5.40 6.33
C LEU A 251 -5.08 6.82 6.01
N LEU A 252 -5.17 7.70 7.00
CA LEU A 252 -5.57 9.08 6.78
C LEU A 252 -4.58 9.87 5.93
N HIS A 253 -3.31 9.48 5.89
CA HIS A 253 -2.26 10.13 5.09
C HIS A 253 -2.19 9.65 3.64
N ILE A 254 -2.94 8.61 3.27
CA ILE A 254 -2.84 8.01 1.93
C ILE A 254 -3.34 8.97 0.84
N LYS A 255 -4.40 9.74 1.11
CA LYS A 255 -5.00 10.65 0.11
C LYS A 255 -3.99 11.67 -0.44
N ASP A 256 -3.08 12.15 0.41
CA ASP A 256 -2.12 13.20 0.08
C ASP A 256 -0.96 12.68 -0.78
N ARG A 257 -0.95 11.37 -1.05
CA ARG A 257 0.13 10.68 -1.75
C ARG A 257 -0.30 10.01 -3.05
N LEU A 258 -1.56 10.21 -3.44
CA LEU A 258 -2.07 9.73 -4.72
C LEU A 258 -1.50 10.59 -5.85
N LYS A 259 -1.07 9.93 -6.92
CA LYS A 259 -0.28 10.49 -8.02
C LYS A 259 -1.16 10.94 -9.19
N THR A 260 -2.16 10.14 -9.51
CA THR A 260 -3.09 10.36 -10.61
C THR A 260 -4.19 11.34 -10.19
N PRO A 261 -4.65 12.25 -11.07
CA PRO A 261 -5.73 13.18 -10.75
C PRO A 261 -7.03 12.49 -10.30
N GLN A 262 -7.41 11.43 -11.00
CA GLN A 262 -8.58 10.61 -10.67
C GLN A 262 -8.39 9.85 -9.35
N GLY A 263 -7.16 9.41 -9.07
CA GLY A 263 -6.81 8.81 -7.80
C GLY A 263 -7.03 9.79 -6.65
N GLN A 264 -6.54 11.03 -6.78
CA GLN A 264 -6.73 12.08 -5.78
C GLN A 264 -8.21 12.37 -5.49
N GLU A 265 -9.05 12.44 -6.53
CA GLU A 265 -10.50 12.62 -6.38
C GLU A 265 -11.15 11.47 -5.60
N LEU A 266 -10.90 10.22 -6.01
CA LEU A 266 -11.41 9.04 -5.32
C LEU A 266 -10.89 8.95 -3.89
N GLY A 267 -9.63 9.34 -3.68
CA GLY A 267 -8.98 9.36 -2.38
C GLY A 267 -9.62 10.35 -1.42
N ALA A 268 -9.99 11.55 -1.89
CA ALA A 268 -10.69 12.55 -1.09
C ALA A 268 -12.05 12.02 -0.61
N GLN A 269 -12.82 11.40 -1.50
CA GLN A 269 -14.13 10.82 -1.16
C GLN A 269 -13.99 9.69 -0.13
N ARG A 270 -13.05 8.77 -0.34
CA ARG A 270 -12.79 7.65 0.58
C ARG A 270 -12.27 8.13 1.93
N HIS A 271 -11.43 9.16 1.95
CA HIS A 271 -10.94 9.77 3.19
C HIS A 271 -12.07 10.41 3.99
N GLN A 272 -12.97 11.16 3.34
CA GLN A 272 -14.11 11.75 4.03
C GLN A 272 -15.00 10.69 4.70
N PHE A 273 -15.23 9.56 4.03
CA PHE A 273 -15.96 8.44 4.60
C PHE A 273 -15.25 7.84 5.83
N MET A 274 -13.92 7.73 5.82
CA MET A 274 -13.17 7.25 6.98
C MET A 274 -13.30 8.20 8.18
N LEU A 275 -13.32 9.52 7.97
CA LEU A 275 -13.53 10.48 9.05
C LEU A 275 -14.92 10.31 9.68
N GLN A 276 -15.96 10.09 8.86
CA GLN A 276 -17.31 9.81 9.35
C GLN A 276 -17.38 8.50 10.14
N PHE A 277 -16.67 7.47 9.67
CA PHE A 277 -16.56 6.19 10.39
C PHE A 277 -15.88 6.37 11.75
N LEU A 278 -14.76 7.10 11.82
CA LEU A 278 -14.06 7.32 13.09
C LEU A 278 -14.92 8.10 14.09
N ASP A 279 -15.61 9.17 13.64
CA ASP A 279 -16.56 9.92 14.47
C ASP A 279 -17.72 9.05 14.98
N ALA A 280 -18.22 8.12 14.17
CA ALA A 280 -19.23 7.16 14.61
C ALA A 280 -18.68 6.19 15.67
N VAL A 281 -17.46 5.67 15.47
CA VAL A 281 -16.78 4.80 16.46
C VAL A 281 -16.62 5.52 17.79
N ASP A 282 -16.15 6.77 17.79
CA ASP A 282 -15.95 7.56 19.01
C ASP A 282 -17.29 7.75 19.76
N LYS A 283 -18.37 8.09 19.05
CA LYS A 283 -19.72 8.24 19.63
C LYS A 283 -20.30 6.94 20.18
N GLU A 284 -20.09 5.82 19.48
CA GLU A 284 -20.51 4.49 19.93
C GLU A 284 -19.71 4.01 21.15
N TYR A 285 -18.49 4.53 21.32
CA TYR A 285 -17.62 4.21 22.45
C TYR A 285 -17.94 5.05 23.70
N GLU A 286 -18.21 6.34 23.52
CA GLU A 286 -18.56 7.31 24.59
C GLU A 286 -20.03 7.20 25.04
N VAL A 287 -20.48 6.00 25.41
CA VAL A 287 -21.84 5.80 25.91
C VAL A 287 -21.99 6.37 27.33
N VAL A 288 -22.69 7.50 27.44
CA VAL A 288 -23.05 8.09 28.73
C VAL A 288 -24.11 7.21 29.40
N ILE A 289 -23.74 6.56 30.51
CA ILE A 289 -24.70 5.85 31.36
C ILE A 289 -25.55 6.90 32.09
N PRO A 290 -26.88 6.97 31.86
CA PRO A 290 -27.72 7.91 32.60
C PRO A 290 -27.69 7.56 34.08
N THR A 291 -27.22 8.48 34.92
CA THR A 291 -27.35 8.37 36.38
C THR A 291 -28.80 8.66 36.75
N ASN A 292 -29.49 7.67 37.32
CA ASN A 292 -30.80 7.89 37.93
C ASN A 292 -30.66 8.93 39.05
N ALA A 293 -31.37 10.05 38.92
CA ALA A 293 -31.53 11.05 39.96
C ALA A 293 -32.56 10.61 41.01
#